data_AF-A0A1V3S2H5-F1
#
_entry.id   AF-A0A1V3S2H5-F1
#
_cell.length_a   1.000
_cell.length_b   1.000
_cell.length_c   1.000
_cell.angle_alpha   90.00
_cell.angle_beta   90.00
_cell.angle_gamma   90.00
#
_symmetry.space_group_name_H-M   'P 1'
#
loop_
_entity.id
_entity.type
_entity.pdbx_description
1 polymer ?
#
loop_
_entity_poly.entity_id
_entity_poly.type
_entity_poly.pdbx_seq_one_letter_code
_entity_poly.pdbx_strand_id
1 'polypeptide(L)' 'MTNVGVLVDLMEYSKFGPLAQMFIIDTVARRARAVADADPATVVWDSGLISFEAWQGVAREIADKLDAHLAG' A
#
# COMPACT_ATOMS: atom_id res chain seq x y z
N MET A 1 -16.32 -9.43 -8.07
CA MET A 1 -15.39 -8.33 -8.38
C MET A 1 -14.01 -8.75 -7.89
N THR A 2 -12.94 -8.57 -8.66
CA THR A 2 -11.56 -8.89 -8.24
C THR A 2 -11.00 -7.77 -7.36
N ASN A 3 -9.94 -8.03 -6.59
CA ASN A 3 -9.27 -6.98 -5.79
C ASN A 3 -8.80 -5.81 -6.67
N VAL A 4 -8.29 -6.11 -7.87
CA VAL A 4 -7.93 -5.09 -8.87
C VAL A 4 -9.15 -4.29 -9.31
N GLY A 5 -10.26 -4.96 -9.61
CA GLY A 5 -11.52 -4.30 -10.00
C GLY A 5 -12.06 -3.37 -8.92
N VAL A 6 -11.96 -3.76 -7.64
CA VAL A 6 -12.33 -2.88 -6.51
C VAL A 6 -11.45 -1.65 -6.44
N LEU A 7 -10.12 -1.80 -6.57
CA LEU A 7 -9.21 -0.65 -6.54
C LEU A 7 -9.45 0.30 -7.71
N VAL A 8 -9.69 -0.22 -8.92
CA VAL A 8 -10.05 0.59 -10.08
C VAL A 8 -11.35 1.35 -9.82
N ASP A 9 -12.37 0.69 -9.26
CA ASP A 9 -13.64 1.34 -8.93
C ASP A 9 -13.48 2.48 -7.93
N LEU A 10 -12.70 2.26 -6.87
CA LEU A 10 -12.38 3.29 -5.87
C LEU A 10 -11.62 4.48 -6.44
N MET A 11 -10.69 4.23 -7.38
CA MET A 11 -9.86 5.26 -8.01
C MET A 11 -10.60 6.04 -9.09
N GLU A 12 -11.43 5.38 -9.92
CA GLU A 12 -12.02 5.99 -11.12
C GLU A 12 -13.48 6.44 -10.95
N TYR A 13 -14.25 5.80 -10.05
CA TYR A 13 -15.70 6.02 -9.94
C TYR A 13 -16.15 6.59 -8.57
N SER A 14 -15.21 7.16 -7.81
CA SER A 14 -15.56 7.87 -6.57
C SER A 14 -16.33 9.16 -6.85
N LYS A 15 -17.39 9.42 -6.08
CA LYS A 15 -18.13 10.71 -6.07
C LYS A 15 -17.26 11.91 -5.67
N PHE A 16 -16.09 11.66 -5.08
CA PHE A 16 -15.11 12.69 -4.71
C PHE A 16 -14.01 12.86 -5.76
N GLY A 17 -14.07 12.12 -6.87
CA GLY A 17 -13.15 12.24 -8.00
C GLY A 17 -11.68 12.15 -7.58
N PRO A 18 -10.80 13.05 -8.09
CA PRO A 18 -9.36 13.02 -7.80
C PRO A 18 -8.99 13.06 -6.31
N LEU A 19 -9.84 13.59 -5.43
CA LEU A 19 -9.56 13.58 -3.99
C LEU A 19 -9.51 12.17 -3.41
N ALA A 20 -10.34 11.26 -3.92
CA ALA A 20 -10.28 9.86 -3.52
C ALA A 20 -8.98 9.20 -3.99
N GLN A 21 -8.53 9.51 -5.21
CA GLN A 21 -7.26 9.01 -5.73
C GLN A 21 -6.08 9.46 -4.86
N MET A 22 -6.01 10.76 -4.54
CA MET A 22 -4.99 11.30 -3.66
C MET A 22 -5.00 10.66 -2.28
N PHE A 23 -6.19 10.47 -1.69
CA PHE A 23 -6.34 9.82 -0.39
C PHE A 23 -5.84 8.37 -0.41
N ILE A 24 -6.17 7.62 -1.46
CA ILE A 24 -5.74 6.22 -1.61
C ILE A 24 -4.22 6.15 -1.77
N ILE A 25 -3.64 6.99 -2.64
CA ILE A 25 -2.19 7.04 -2.86
C ILE A 25 -1.44 7.38 -1.56
N ASP A 26 -1.88 8.43 -0.84
CA ASP A 26 -1.28 8.81 0.46
C ASP A 26 -1.38 7.66 1.49
N THR A 27 -2.55 7.03 1.58
CA THR A 27 -2.79 5.92 2.52
C THR A 27 -1.88 4.73 2.22
N VAL A 28 -1.77 4.33 0.95
CA VAL A 28 -0.91 3.22 0.54
C VAL A 28 0.55 3.55 0.76
N ALA A 29 1.01 4.76 0.39
CA ALA A 29 2.39 5.19 0.58
C ALA A 29 2.80 5.14 2.06
N ARG A 30 1.99 5.74 2.95
CA ARG A 30 2.26 5.72 4.40
C ARG A 30 2.29 4.31 4.96
N ARG A 31 1.34 3.46 4.57
CA ARG A 31 1.28 2.08 5.09
C ARG A 31 2.43 1.24 4.56
N ALA A 32 2.75 1.35 3.27
CA ALA A 32 3.86 0.65 2.66
C ALA A 32 5.18 1.01 3.37
N ARG A 33 5.41 2.30 3.61
CA ARG A 33 6.62 2.76 4.33
C ARG A 33 6.67 2.27 5.77
N ALA A 34 5.57 2.37 6.50
CA ALA A 34 5.50 1.88 7.88
C ALA A 34 5.80 0.38 8.00
N VAL A 35 5.35 -0.43 7.03
CA VAL A 35 5.65 -1.88 7.00
C VAL A 35 7.08 -2.13 6.52
N ALA A 36 7.56 -1.40 5.52
CA ALA A 36 8.91 -1.49 4.99
C ALA A 36 9.97 -1.23 6.07
N ASP A 37 9.75 -0.20 6.90
CA ASP A 37 10.70 0.27 7.91
C ASP A 37 10.55 -0.43 9.28
N ALA A 38 9.54 -1.29 9.44
CA ALA A 38 9.29 -1.98 10.71
C ALA A 38 10.39 -3.00 11.04
N ASP A 39 10.79 -3.05 12.30
CA ASP A 39 11.72 -4.07 12.80
C ASP A 39 10.99 -5.42 12.95
N PRO A 40 11.36 -6.48 12.19
CA PRO A 40 10.73 -7.80 12.28
C PRO A 40 10.68 -8.38 13.70
N ALA A 41 11.66 -8.04 14.56
CA ALA A 41 11.71 -8.54 15.93
C ALA A 41 10.61 -7.95 16.84
N THR A 42 9.95 -6.87 16.42
CA THR A 42 8.97 -6.13 17.21
C THR A 42 7.53 -6.28 16.71
N VAL A 43 7.35 -6.90 15.54
CA VAL A 43 6.05 -7.04 14.89
C VAL A 43 5.37 -8.33 15.32
N VAL A 44 4.19 -8.21 15.92
CA VAL A 44 3.26 -9.34 16.06
C VAL A 44 2.60 -9.57 14.71
N TRP A 45 3.01 -10.63 14.03
CA TRP A 45 2.52 -10.98 12.70
C TRP A 45 1.68 -12.26 12.72
N ASP A 46 0.41 -12.14 12.38
CA ASP A 46 -0.55 -13.25 12.33
C ASP A 46 -1.22 -13.29 10.95
N SER A 47 -0.48 -13.68 9.92
CA SER A 47 -1.04 -13.79 8.57
C SER A 47 -1.12 -15.21 8.02
N GLY A 48 -0.78 -16.22 8.83
CA GLY A 48 -0.94 -17.68 8.58
C GLY A 48 -0.15 -18.28 7.41
N LEU A 49 -0.11 -17.63 6.25
CA LEU A 49 0.39 -18.13 4.97
C LEU A 49 1.53 -17.30 4.37
N ILE A 50 1.78 -16.09 4.89
CA ILE A 50 2.79 -15.16 4.37
C ILE A 50 3.72 -14.81 5.53
N SER A 51 5.04 -14.90 5.34
CA SER A 51 5.98 -14.45 6.37
C SER A 51 5.99 -12.93 6.45
N PHE A 52 6.34 -12.39 7.61
CA PHE A 52 6.47 -10.95 7.76
C PHE A 52 7.52 -10.38 6.79
N GLU A 53 8.64 -11.07 6.59
CA GLU A 53 9.71 -10.60 5.69
C GLU A 53 9.24 -10.55 4.23
N ALA A 54 8.45 -11.53 3.79
CA ALA A 54 7.87 -11.52 2.44
C ALA A 54 6.92 -10.33 2.27
N TRP A 55 6.09 -10.06 3.27
CA TRP A 55 5.19 -8.91 3.27
C TRP A 55 5.94 -7.57 3.32
N GLN A 56 7.02 -7.50 4.09
CA GLN A 56 7.92 -6.35 4.16
C GLN A 56 8.65 -6.12 2.84
N GLY A 57 8.98 -7.17 2.08
CA GLY A 57 9.51 -7.07 0.73
C GLY A 57 8.52 -6.40 -0.23
N VAL A 58 7.26 -6.85 -0.22
CA VAL A 58 6.17 -6.24 -1.01
C VAL A 58 5.97 -4.77 -0.65
N ALA A 59 6.00 -4.45 0.65
CA ALA A 59 5.84 -3.09 1.13
C ALA A 59 6.96 -2.15 0.64
N ARG A 60 8.22 -2.62 0.62
CA ARG A 60 9.35 -1.87 0.06
C ARG A 60 9.16 -1.57 -1.42
N GLU A 61 8.81 -2.57 -2.23
CA GLU A 61 8.59 -2.38 -3.66
C GLU A 61 7.48 -1.36 -3.94
N ILE A 62 6.37 -1.42 -3.20
CA ILE A 62 5.25 -0.47 -3.33
C ILE A 62 5.69 0.94 -2.91
N ALA A 63 6.41 1.07 -1.79
CA ALA A 63 6.90 2.36 -1.31
C ALA A 63 7.83 3.02 -2.34
N ASP A 64 8.80 2.28 -2.88
CA ASP A 64 9.73 2.79 -3.90
C ASP A 64 9.01 3.29 -5.16
N LYS A 65 7.99 2.53 -5.63
CA LYS A 65 7.18 2.92 -6.79
C LYS A 65 6.37 4.18 -6.53
N LEU A 66 5.81 4.33 -5.34
CA LEU A 66 5.01 5.51 -4.98
C LEU A 66 5.89 6.74 -4.73
N ASP A 67 7.05 6.57 -4.07
CA ASP A 67 8.03 7.65 -3.91
C ASP A 67 8.49 8.19 -5.27
N ALA A 68 8.82 7.30 -6.21
CA ALA A 68 9.20 7.69 -7.56
C ALA A 68 8.08 8.43 -8.32
N HIS A 69 6.82 8.01 -8.12
CA HIS A 69 5.67 8.68 -8.72
C HIS A 69 5.41 10.07 -8.14
N LEU A 70 5.56 10.23 -6.82
CA LEU A 70 5.28 11.47 -6.10
C LEU A 70 6.43 12.48 -6.14
N ALA A 71 7.64 12.05 -6.48
CA ALA A 71 8.80 12.92 -6.65
C ALA A 71 8.86 13.62 -8.02
N GLY A 72 7.97 13.27 -8.95
CA GLY A 72 7.80 13.93 -10.25
C GLY A 72 7.02 15.24 -10.16
#